data_AF-A0A8S3Z7F3-F1
#
_entry.id   AF-A0A8S3Z7F3-F1
#
_cell.length_a   1.000
_cell.length_b   1.000
_cell.length_c   1.000
_cell.angle_alpha   90.00
_cell.angle_beta   90.00
_cell.angle_gamma   90.00
#
_symmetry.space_group_name_H-M   'P 1'
#
loop_
_entity.id
_entity.type
_entity.pdbx_description
1 polymer ?
#
loop_
_entity_poly.entity_id
_entity_poly.type
_entity_poly.pdbx_seq_one_letter_code
_entity_poly.pdbx_strand_id
1 'polypeptide(L)'
;DPGSPSLFCRYREAVLPYYRFQEEILSVSPFASVFYHVISDQEGDSMKDFVRNKLVRGKVGVDNSVVSDIRTSDLAWIYDADSPVATAVAKRIECVTGLDTSQRYPDGPTSGEAFQVVNYGLGGHYEVHMDPFDKEDLITCTLSRKKALR
;
A
#
# COMPACT_ATOMS: atom_id res chain seq x y z
N ASP A 1 -23.36 10.94 -22.12
CA ASP A 1 -23.29 9.52 -22.50
C ASP A 1 -22.79 8.75 -21.27
N PRO A 2 -23.54 7.79 -20.71
CA PRO A 2 -23.12 7.04 -19.52
C PRO A 2 -22.00 6.02 -19.81
N GLY A 3 -21.60 5.85 -21.07
CA GLY A 3 -20.68 4.80 -21.52
C GLY A 3 -19.20 5.19 -21.65
N SER A 4 -18.81 6.43 -21.35
CA SER A 4 -17.41 6.83 -21.37
C SER A 4 -17.06 7.54 -20.05
N PRO A 5 -16.13 7.03 -19.23
CA PRO A 5 -15.60 7.85 -18.15
C PRO A 5 -14.95 9.05 -18.83
N SER A 6 -15.53 10.24 -18.65
CA SER A 6 -14.88 11.46 -19.06
C SER A 6 -13.62 11.58 -18.21
N LEU A 7 -12.49 11.13 -18.74
CA LEU A 7 -11.20 11.22 -18.08
C LEU A 7 -10.98 12.69 -17.73
N PHE A 8 -10.95 12.98 -16.43
CA PHE A 8 -10.88 14.34 -15.93
C PHE A 8 -9.59 14.51 -15.14
N CYS A 9 -8.69 15.30 -15.69
CA CYS A 9 -7.47 15.72 -15.00
C CYS A 9 -7.76 16.98 -14.19
N ARG A 10 -7.30 17.02 -12.94
CA ARG A 10 -7.39 18.20 -12.09
C ARG A 10 -6.17 18.35 -11.20
N TYR A 11 -5.97 19.58 -10.76
CA TYR A 11 -5.14 19.84 -9.60
C TYR A 11 -5.99 19.70 -8.35
N ARG A 12 -5.76 18.65 -7.57
CA ARG A 12 -6.40 18.44 -6.28
C ARG A 12 -5.73 19.29 -5.22
N GLU A 13 -6.52 20.04 -4.47
CA GLU A 13 -6.06 20.77 -3.30
C GLU A 13 -5.64 19.78 -2.22
N ALA A 14 -4.44 19.96 -1.67
CA ALA A 14 -3.99 19.22 -0.51
C ALA A 14 -4.50 19.86 0.79
N VAL A 15 -4.20 19.23 1.92
CA VAL A 15 -4.38 19.85 3.26
C VAL A 15 -3.67 21.21 3.36
N LEU A 16 -2.54 21.39 2.64
CA LEU A 16 -1.84 22.67 2.55
C LEU A 16 -2.33 23.46 1.31
N PRO A 17 -2.81 24.71 1.46
CA PRO A 17 -3.48 25.47 0.38
C PRO A 17 -2.64 25.73 -0.88
N TYR A 18 -1.32 25.72 -0.76
CA TYR A 18 -0.39 25.99 -1.87
C TYR A 18 0.17 24.70 -2.50
N TYR A 19 -0.08 23.55 -1.89
CA TYR A 19 0.38 22.27 -2.42
C TYR A 19 -0.75 21.63 -3.23
N ARG A 20 -0.44 21.23 -4.47
CA ARG A 20 -1.42 20.67 -5.41
C ARG A 20 -0.90 19.37 -5.98
N PHE A 21 -1.77 18.38 -6.04
CA PHE A 21 -1.49 17.10 -6.66
C PHE A 21 -2.14 17.00 -8.04
N GLN A 22 -1.40 16.46 -9.00
CA GLN A 22 -1.95 16.13 -10.32
C GLN A 22 -2.74 14.84 -10.18
N GLU A 23 -4.04 14.91 -10.42
CA GLU A 23 -4.98 13.81 -10.29
C GLU A 23 -5.69 13.56 -11.62
N GLU A 24 -5.72 12.31 -12.08
CA GLU A 24 -6.52 11.86 -13.23
C GLU A 24 -7.57 10.84 -12.77
N ILE A 25 -8.84 11.19 -12.92
CA ILE A 25 -9.96 10.32 -12.54
C ILE A 25 -10.21 9.31 -13.66
N LEU A 26 -9.99 8.02 -13.38
CA LEU A 26 -10.19 6.91 -14.32
C LEU A 26 -11.61 6.35 -14.27
N SER A 27 -12.22 6.33 -13.08
CA SER A 27 -13.57 5.83 -12.87
C SER A 27 -14.23 6.57 -11.71
N VAL A 28 -15.54 6.83 -11.84
CA VAL A 28 -16.36 7.44 -10.78
C VAL A 28 -17.12 6.39 -9.97
N SER A 29 -17.29 5.17 -10.49
CA SER A 29 -17.96 4.06 -9.80
C SER A 29 -17.46 2.71 -10.33
N PRO A 30 -16.63 1.96 -9.56
CA PRO A 30 -15.99 2.39 -8.31
C PRO A 30 -15.06 3.59 -8.54
N PHE A 31 -14.86 4.41 -7.51
CA PHE A 31 -13.96 5.57 -7.63
C PHE A 31 -12.51 5.09 -7.77
N ALA A 32 -11.87 5.42 -8.89
CA ALA A 32 -10.47 5.10 -9.16
C ALA A 32 -9.77 6.31 -9.81
N SER A 33 -8.59 6.64 -9.31
CA SER A 33 -7.87 7.86 -9.65
C SER A 33 -6.36 7.65 -9.60
N VAL A 34 -5.62 8.28 -10.51
CA VAL A 34 -4.15 8.25 -10.56
C VAL A 34 -3.61 9.58 -10.04
N PHE A 35 -2.73 9.50 -9.05
CA PHE A 35 -1.98 10.67 -8.56
C PHE A 35 -0.55 10.63 -9.09
N TYR A 36 -0.18 11.65 -9.86
CA TYR A 36 1.14 11.75 -10.45
C TYR A 36 2.15 12.35 -9.48
N HIS A 37 3.40 11.88 -9.57
CA HIS A 37 4.55 12.39 -8.81
C HIS A 37 4.37 12.35 -7.28
N VAL A 38 3.61 11.38 -6.77
CA VAL A 38 3.46 11.17 -5.31
C VAL A 38 4.77 10.66 -4.70
N ILE A 39 5.53 9.84 -5.41
CA ILE A 39 6.82 9.32 -4.95
C ILE A 39 7.86 9.73 -5.99
N SER A 40 8.95 10.35 -5.54
CA SER A 40 10.08 10.69 -6.42
C SER A 40 10.94 9.46 -6.73
N ASP A 41 11.68 9.49 -7.84
CA ASP A 41 12.57 8.39 -8.22
C ASP A 41 13.58 8.06 -7.11
N GLN A 42 14.14 9.09 -6.44
CA GLN A 42 15.08 8.92 -5.33
C GLN A 42 14.43 8.25 -4.11
N GLU A 43 13.19 8.60 -3.76
CA GLU A 43 12.45 7.95 -2.67
C GLU A 43 12.14 6.50 -3.03
N GLY A 44 11.75 6.24 -4.28
CA GLY A 44 11.53 4.89 -4.81
C GLY A 44 12.79 4.03 -4.75
N ASP A 45 13.93 4.56 -5.17
CA ASP A 45 15.24 3.89 -5.06
C ASP A 45 15.62 3.63 -3.60
N SER A 46 15.43 4.61 -2.72
CA SER A 46 15.70 4.46 -1.29
C SER A 46 14.86 3.36 -0.66
N MET A 47 13.58 3.25 -1.02
CA MET A 47 12.70 2.18 -0.53
C MET A 47 13.08 0.81 -1.08
N LYS A 48 13.45 0.71 -2.37
CA LYS A 48 13.97 -0.54 -2.96
C LYS A 48 15.27 -0.99 -2.27
N ASP A 49 16.16 -0.06 -1.99
CA ASP A 49 17.44 -0.35 -1.34
C ASP A 49 17.26 -0.80 0.11
N PHE A 50 16.32 -0.18 0.82
CA PHE A 50 15.96 -0.57 2.19
C PHE A 50 15.52 -2.03 2.29
N VAL A 51 14.80 -2.54 1.28
CA VAL A 51 14.27 -3.91 1.28
C VAL A 51 15.13 -4.94 0.55
N ARG A 52 16.21 -4.51 -0.13
CA ARG A 52 16.98 -5.36 -1.05
C ARG A 52 17.38 -6.73 -0.47
N ASN A 53 17.75 -6.77 0.82
CA ASN A 53 18.14 -8.00 1.52
C ASN A 53 17.06 -8.55 2.48
N LYS A 54 15.85 -7.98 2.45
CA LYS A 54 14.71 -8.31 3.32
C LYS A 54 13.55 -8.96 2.57
N LEU A 55 13.64 -9.04 1.25
CA LEU A 55 12.62 -9.66 0.40
C LEU A 55 12.49 -11.15 0.73
N VAL A 56 11.28 -11.57 1.09
CA VAL A 56 10.92 -12.96 1.33
C VAL A 56 9.81 -13.36 0.38
N ARG A 57 9.83 -14.61 -0.10
CA ARG A 57 8.79 -15.10 -1.01
C ARG A 57 7.41 -14.97 -0.38
N GLY A 58 6.50 -14.33 -1.10
CA GLY A 58 5.12 -14.14 -0.67
C GLY A 58 4.44 -15.47 -0.35
N LYS A 59 3.81 -15.53 0.82
CA LYS A 59 3.04 -16.69 1.30
C LYS A 59 1.59 -16.27 1.47
N VAL A 60 0.66 -17.18 1.18
CA VAL A 60 -0.78 -17.02 1.45
C VAL A 60 -1.20 -18.11 2.45
N GLY A 61 -1.91 -17.75 3.52
CA GLY A 61 -2.45 -18.68 4.54
C GLY A 61 -1.72 -18.71 5.89
N VAL A 62 -2.42 -19.16 6.95
CA VAL A 62 -2.00 -19.03 8.36
C VAL A 62 -1.30 -20.26 8.96
N ASP A 63 -1.66 -21.50 8.60
CA ASP A 63 -1.12 -22.70 9.29
C ASP A 63 -0.40 -23.73 8.40
N ASN A 64 -0.43 -23.56 7.08
CA ASN A 64 0.38 -24.33 6.13
C ASN A 64 0.78 -23.40 4.97
N SER A 65 1.89 -22.67 5.13
CA SER A 65 2.36 -21.73 4.10
C SER A 65 2.84 -22.49 2.86
N VAL A 66 1.91 -22.81 1.97
CA VAL A 66 2.22 -23.30 0.64
C VAL A 66 2.69 -22.09 -0.18
N VAL A 67 3.74 -22.28 -0.98
CA VAL A 67 4.13 -21.29 -2.00
C VAL A 67 2.90 -21.09 -2.88
N SER A 68 2.33 -19.89 -2.84
CA SER A 68 1.07 -19.63 -3.53
C SER A 68 1.34 -19.45 -5.03
N ASP A 69 0.68 -20.25 -5.86
CA ASP A 69 0.66 -20.06 -7.32
C ASP A 69 -0.06 -18.75 -7.70
N ILE A 70 -0.93 -18.23 -6.82
CA ILE A 70 -1.71 -17.00 -7.00
C ILE A 70 -0.85 -15.74 -6.82
N ARG A 71 0.26 -15.84 -6.06
CA ARG A 71 1.19 -14.75 -5.78
C ARG A 71 2.63 -15.23 -5.84
N THR A 72 3.23 -15.05 -7.00
CA THR A 72 4.62 -15.43 -7.30
C THR A 72 5.62 -14.29 -7.10
N SER A 73 5.36 -13.39 -6.14
CA SER A 73 6.21 -12.22 -5.83
C SER A 73 6.97 -12.36 -4.50
N ASP A 74 8.13 -11.72 -4.41
CA ASP A 74 8.84 -11.52 -3.14
C ASP A 74 8.38 -10.20 -2.51
N LEU A 75 8.21 -10.16 -1.20
CA LEU A 75 7.71 -8.99 -0.48
C LEU A 75 8.57 -8.66 0.74
N ALA A 76 8.55 -7.39 1.11
CA ALA A 76 9.08 -6.90 2.37
C ALA A 76 8.21 -5.74 2.87
N TRP A 77 8.31 -5.45 4.16
CA TRP A 77 7.55 -4.38 4.80
C TRP A 77 8.51 -3.28 5.25
N ILE A 78 8.08 -2.03 5.10
CA ILE A 78 8.77 -0.85 5.64
C ILE A 78 7.81 -0.15 6.59
N TYR A 79 8.11 -0.21 7.88
CA TYR A 79 7.38 0.58 8.88
C TYR A 79 7.85 2.03 8.82
N ASP A 80 6.95 2.96 9.16
CA ASP A 80 7.24 4.38 9.12
C ASP A 80 8.42 4.73 10.05
N ALA A 81 8.46 4.09 11.22
CA ALA A 81 9.51 4.26 12.21
C ALA A 81 10.91 3.82 11.73
N ASP A 82 10.98 2.92 10.75
CA ASP A 82 12.26 2.36 10.28
C ASP A 82 12.87 3.17 9.13
N SER A 83 12.11 4.06 8.50
CA SER A 83 12.57 4.80 7.34
C SER A 83 11.99 6.23 7.31
N PRO A 84 12.84 7.27 7.32
CA PRO A 84 12.37 8.64 7.19
C PRO A 84 11.68 8.89 5.84
N VAL A 85 12.08 8.15 4.79
CA VAL A 85 11.43 8.18 3.48
C VAL A 85 10.01 7.61 3.57
N ALA A 86 9.81 6.49 4.26
CA ALA A 86 8.48 5.92 4.45
C ALA A 86 7.56 6.88 5.21
N THR A 87 8.05 7.45 6.32
CA THR A 87 7.30 8.48 7.08
C THR A 87 6.92 9.69 6.21
N ALA A 88 7.84 10.16 5.36
CA ALA A 88 7.59 11.31 4.48
C ALA A 88 6.53 11.00 3.41
N VAL A 89 6.59 9.79 2.82
CA VAL A 89 5.61 9.32 1.83
C VAL A 89 4.24 9.11 2.48
N ALA A 90 4.15 8.50 3.67
CA ALA A 90 2.89 8.33 4.40
C ALA A 90 2.18 9.67 4.64
N LYS A 91 2.90 10.67 5.15
CA LYS A 91 2.37 12.03 5.34
C LYS A 91 1.88 12.68 4.04
N ARG A 92 2.56 12.43 2.92
CA ARG A 92 2.15 12.94 1.60
C ARG A 92 0.88 12.24 1.11
N ILE A 93 0.75 10.93 1.35
CA ILE A 93 -0.46 10.16 1.07
C ILE A 93 -1.64 10.68 1.91
N GLU A 94 -1.42 10.95 3.20
CA GLU A 94 -2.42 11.58 4.07
C GLU A 94 -2.86 12.95 3.53
N CYS A 95 -1.90 13.77 3.06
CA CYS A 95 -2.20 15.08 2.49
C CYS A 95 -3.04 15.03 1.20
N VAL A 96 -2.83 14.02 0.34
CA VAL A 96 -3.57 13.91 -0.94
C VAL A 96 -4.91 13.21 -0.77
N THR A 97 -4.98 12.19 0.09
CA THR A 97 -6.20 11.39 0.30
C THR A 97 -7.14 12.01 1.32
N GLY A 98 -6.60 12.74 2.31
CA GLY A 98 -7.33 13.19 3.49
C GLY A 98 -7.61 12.06 4.50
N LEU A 99 -7.00 10.89 4.32
CA LEU A 99 -7.15 9.73 5.18
C LEU A 99 -6.01 9.67 6.19
N ASP A 100 -6.31 9.25 7.42
CA ASP A 100 -5.32 8.98 8.45
C ASP A 100 -4.44 7.78 8.05
N THR A 101 -3.13 8.01 7.94
CA THR A 101 -2.16 6.97 7.53
C THR A 101 -1.37 6.39 8.71
N SER A 102 -1.65 6.83 9.93
CA SER A 102 -0.76 6.56 11.06
C SER A 102 -0.77 5.09 11.51
N GLN A 103 0.43 4.63 11.84
CA GLN A 103 0.72 3.35 12.48
C GLN A 103 0.83 3.57 14.00
N ARG A 104 -0.16 3.08 14.76
CA ARG A 104 -0.28 3.33 16.21
C ARG A 104 -0.16 2.07 17.07
N TYR A 105 0.08 0.91 16.47
CA TYR A 105 0.24 -0.33 17.22
C TYR A 105 1.55 -0.31 18.04
N PRO A 106 1.58 -0.79 19.29
CA PRO A 106 0.48 -1.41 20.05
C PRO A 106 -0.42 -0.43 20.83
N ASP A 107 -0.09 0.87 20.86
CA ASP A 107 -0.68 1.88 21.74
C ASP A 107 -2.09 2.36 21.29
N GLY A 108 -2.54 1.98 20.10
CA GLY A 108 -3.87 2.32 19.60
C GLY A 108 -4.24 1.67 18.25
N PRO A 109 -5.46 1.94 17.74
CA PRO A 109 -5.89 1.46 16.44
C PRO A 109 -5.05 2.10 15.33
N THR A 110 -4.56 1.23 14.43
CA THR A 110 -3.77 1.62 13.26
C THR A 110 -4.69 1.83 12.07
N SER A 111 -4.50 2.96 11.38
CA SER A 111 -5.30 3.33 10.21
C SER A 111 -4.59 2.98 8.89
N GLY A 112 -3.26 3.07 8.86
CA GLY A 112 -2.43 2.66 7.72
C GLY A 112 -1.53 1.47 8.05
N GLU A 113 -1.43 0.49 7.16
CA GLU A 113 -0.45 -0.59 7.31
C GLU A 113 0.96 -0.13 6.87
N ALA A 114 1.98 -0.90 7.25
CA ALA A 114 3.34 -0.66 6.78
C ALA A 114 3.41 -0.77 5.25
N PHE A 115 4.32 -0.02 4.62
CA PHE A 115 4.49 -0.08 3.17
C PHE A 115 4.91 -1.48 2.74
N GLN A 116 4.11 -2.10 1.89
CA GLN A 116 4.43 -3.37 1.28
C GLN A 116 5.20 -3.14 -0.02
N VAL A 117 6.49 -3.46 -0.03
CA VAL A 117 7.30 -3.43 -1.26
C VAL A 117 7.27 -4.82 -1.88
N VAL A 118 6.83 -4.89 -3.13
CA VAL A 118 6.60 -6.15 -3.85
C VAL A 118 7.46 -6.19 -5.11
N ASN A 119 8.19 -7.29 -5.29
CA ASN A 119 8.96 -7.58 -6.50
C ASN A 119 8.30 -8.72 -7.27
N TYR A 120 7.84 -8.42 -8.49
CA TYR A 120 7.22 -9.40 -9.38
C TYR A 120 8.23 -10.22 -10.21
N GLY A 121 9.50 -9.83 -10.27
CA GLY A 121 10.52 -10.59 -11.00
C GLY A 121 10.14 -10.92 -12.45
N LEU A 122 10.62 -12.06 -12.95
CA LEU A 122 10.24 -12.59 -14.27
C LEU A 122 9.04 -13.54 -14.11
N GLY A 123 7.90 -13.15 -14.67
CA GLY A 123 6.68 -13.96 -14.66
C GLY A 123 5.87 -13.91 -13.36
N GLY A 124 6.24 -13.08 -12.40
CA GLY A 124 5.40 -12.86 -11.22
C GLY A 124 4.16 -12.04 -11.57
N HIS A 125 3.05 -12.43 -10.99
CA HIS A 125 1.77 -11.74 -11.12
C HIS A 125 1.04 -11.71 -9.78
N TYR A 126 -0.05 -10.94 -9.75
CA TYR A 126 -1.02 -10.96 -8.68
C TYR A 126 -2.40 -11.18 -9.32
N GLU A 127 -3.14 -12.17 -8.87
CA GLU A 127 -4.51 -12.38 -9.36
C GLU A 127 -5.48 -11.31 -8.85
N VAL A 128 -6.61 -11.14 -9.54
CA VAL A 128 -7.64 -10.20 -9.10
C VAL A 128 -8.17 -10.62 -7.74
N HIS A 129 -8.16 -9.70 -6.77
CA HIS A 129 -8.61 -9.92 -5.40
C HIS A 129 -9.22 -8.64 -4.82
N MET A 130 -9.86 -8.78 -3.66
CA MET A 130 -10.30 -7.65 -2.84
C MET A 130 -9.25 -7.36 -1.77
N ASP A 131 -8.86 -6.09 -1.64
CA ASP A 131 -8.01 -5.61 -0.54
C ASP A 131 -8.61 -5.82 0.86
N PRO A 132 -9.93 -5.62 1.11
CA PRO A 132 -10.49 -5.89 2.43
C PRO A 132 -10.52 -7.39 2.73
N PHE A 133 -10.16 -7.73 3.97
CA PHE A 133 -10.40 -9.05 4.53
C PHE A 133 -11.89 -9.28 4.77
N ASP A 134 -12.37 -10.49 4.47
CA ASP A 134 -13.68 -10.92 4.93
C ASP A 134 -13.69 -11.05 6.47
N LYS A 135 -14.88 -11.00 7.08
CA LYS A 135 -15.01 -11.07 8.55
C LYS A 135 -14.34 -12.31 9.16
N GLU A 136 -14.31 -13.40 8.40
CA GLU A 136 -13.67 -14.66 8.79
C GLU A 136 -12.14 -14.56 8.76
N ASP A 137 -11.57 -13.79 7.83
CA ASP A 137 -10.12 -13.57 7.71
C ASP A 137 -9.57 -12.65 8.82
N LEU A 138 -10.38 -11.72 9.34
CA LEU A 138 -10.01 -10.84 10.45
C LEU A 138 -9.65 -11.61 11.73
N ILE A 139 -10.32 -12.74 11.98
CA ILE A 139 -10.05 -13.61 13.14
C ILE A 139 -8.64 -14.22 13.01
N THR A 140 -8.30 -14.66 11.80
CA THR A 140 -7.04 -15.34 11.50
C THR A 140 -5.85 -14.37 11.48
N CYS A 141 -6.05 -13.15 10.95
CA CYS A 141 -5.04 -12.10 10.91
C CYS A 141 -4.65 -11.61 12.32
N THR A 142 -5.62 -11.52 13.24
CA THR A 142 -5.42 -11.16 14.64
C THR A 142 -4.59 -12.21 15.40
N LEU A 143 -4.78 -13.50 15.10
CA LEU A 143 -4.04 -14.60 15.73
C LEU A 143 -2.59 -14.67 15.23
N SER A 144 -2.33 -14.37 13.95
CA SER A 144 -0.98 -14.35 13.37
C SER A 144 -0.09 -13.25 13.96
N ARG A 145 -0.61 -12.02 14.15
CA ARG A 145 0.16 -10.92 14.77
C ARG A 145 0.60 -11.22 16.21
N LYS A 146 -0.17 -11.99 16.99
CA LYS A 146 0.23 -12.45 18.33
C LYS A 146 1.36 -13.49 18.32
N LYS A 147 1.54 -14.20 17.21
CA LYS A 147 2.55 -15.26 17.05
C LYS A 147 3.89 -14.71 16.55
N ALA A 148 3.88 -13.62 15.77
CA ALA A 148 5.07 -12.94 15.26
C ALA A 148 5.78 -12.02 16.28
N LEU A 149 5.12 -11.70 17.41
CA LEU A 149 5.66 -10.91 18.53
C LEU A 149 6.16 -11.79 19.69
N ARG A 150 6.40 -13.08 19.46
CA ARG A 150 7.07 -13.99 20.40
C ARG A 150 8.38 -14.50 19.85
#